data_AF-A0A822YZI4-F1
#
_entry.id   AF-A0A822YZI4-F1
#
_cell.length_a   1.000
_cell.length_b   1.000
_cell.length_c   1.000
_cell.angle_alpha   90.00
_cell.angle_beta   90.00
_cell.angle_gamma   90.00
#
_symmetry.space_group_name_H-M   'P 1'
#
loop_
_entity.id
_entity.type
_entity.pdbx_description
1 polymer ?
#
loop_
_entity_poly.entity_id
_entity_poly.type
_entity_poly.pdbx_seq_one_letter_code
_entity_poly.pdbx_strand_id
1 'polypeptide(L)'
;MDQGKGILQPHHLLDELANDVGEDKGRKKLTDSPFSEILKSAQEAIVLPPFVAIAVRPRPGIWEFVRVNVHELSVEQLGVAEYLRFKEELVNGDFNNHFVLELDFEPFNATFPRPSQSSFIGNGVQFLNRHLSSVMFRNRDCLEPLLDFLRAHKYKGHVMMLNDRIQSLSRLQTNLAKAEEYLSKLLPDAPYSDFEYVFQEWGFEKGWGNNAKRVSEMVHLLLDIIQAPDPSNLETFLGRIPMVFNVVVVSPHGYFGQANVLGLPDTGGQIVYILDQVRSLENEMLLRIQEQGLNITPRILIVTRLIPDAKGTTCNQRLERISGTQHTHILRVPFRTEKGILQKWISRFDVWPYLEAFTEVFYYLTSML
;
A
#
# COMPACT_ATOMS: atom_id res chain seq x y z
N MET A 1 -4.69 -28.76 -34.54
CA MET A 1 -3.26 -29.11 -34.78
C MET A 1 -2.59 -28.25 -35.86
N ASP A 2 -3.28 -27.28 -36.49
CA ASP A 2 -2.70 -26.43 -37.56
C ASP A 2 -2.11 -25.10 -37.07
N GLN A 3 -2.18 -24.81 -35.77
CA GLN A 3 -1.50 -23.64 -35.20
C GLN A 3 -0.07 -24.05 -34.85
N GLY A 4 0.92 -23.40 -35.48
CA GLY A 4 2.34 -23.60 -35.19
C GLY A 4 2.73 -23.19 -33.77
N LYS A 5 4.03 -22.93 -33.55
CA LYS A 5 4.51 -22.39 -32.25
C LYS A 5 3.78 -21.09 -31.91
N GLY A 6 3.23 -20.95 -30.70
CA GLY A 6 2.49 -19.75 -30.33
C GLY A 6 1.91 -19.74 -28.91
N ILE A 7 1.31 -18.59 -28.54
CA ILE A 7 0.57 -18.39 -27.29
C ILE A 7 -0.92 -18.34 -27.59
N LEU A 8 -1.70 -19.15 -26.89
CA LEU A 8 -3.15 -19.15 -26.93
C LEU A 8 -3.72 -18.39 -25.73
N GLN A 9 -4.64 -17.47 -26.01
CA GLN A 9 -5.39 -16.71 -25.01
C GLN A 9 -6.66 -17.49 -24.63
N PRO A 10 -7.34 -17.13 -23.52
CA PRO A 10 -8.51 -17.89 -23.03
C PRO A 10 -9.60 -18.07 -24.09
N HIS A 11 -9.90 -17.04 -24.87
CA HIS A 11 -10.91 -17.12 -25.93
C HIS A 11 -10.48 -18.07 -27.04
N HIS A 12 -9.21 -18.09 -27.44
CA HIS A 12 -8.70 -19.06 -28.41
C HIS A 12 -8.88 -20.51 -27.90
N LEU A 13 -8.61 -20.77 -26.62
CA LEU A 13 -8.78 -22.11 -26.03
C LEU A 13 -10.24 -22.58 -26.04
N LEU A 14 -11.16 -21.66 -25.75
CA LEU A 14 -12.60 -21.95 -25.75
C LEU A 14 -13.16 -22.11 -27.16
N ASP A 15 -12.69 -21.30 -28.10
CA ASP A 15 -13.11 -21.36 -29.51
C ASP A 15 -12.63 -22.65 -30.16
N GLU A 16 -11.38 -23.08 -29.92
CA GLU A 16 -10.86 -24.37 -30.39
C GLU A 16 -11.65 -25.54 -29.81
N LEU A 17 -11.99 -25.51 -28.52
CA LEU A 17 -12.84 -26.52 -27.90
C LEU A 17 -14.24 -26.56 -28.55
N ALA A 18 -14.84 -25.41 -28.83
CA ALA A 18 -16.15 -25.32 -29.47
C ALA A 18 -16.13 -25.84 -30.92
N ASN A 19 -15.07 -25.51 -31.66
CA ASN A 19 -14.86 -25.94 -33.04
C ASN A 19 -14.65 -27.47 -33.15
N ASP A 20 -13.88 -28.07 -32.24
CA ASP A 20 -13.61 -29.51 -32.23
C ASP A 20 -14.84 -30.35 -31.80
N VAL A 21 -15.74 -29.78 -30.98
CA VAL A 21 -16.95 -30.47 -30.51
C VAL A 21 -18.00 -30.61 -31.62
N GLY A 22 -18.20 -29.60 -32.47
CA GLY A 22 -19.12 -29.67 -33.62
C GLY A 22 -20.55 -30.13 -33.30
N GLU A 23 -21.19 -30.88 -34.21
CA GLU A 23 -22.55 -31.43 -34.04
C GLU A 23 -22.61 -32.82 -33.36
N ASP A 24 -21.46 -33.42 -33.05
CA ASP A 24 -21.39 -34.80 -32.56
C ASP A 24 -21.89 -34.91 -31.10
N LYS A 25 -22.93 -35.73 -30.89
CA LYS A 25 -23.54 -35.98 -29.58
C LYS A 25 -22.57 -36.61 -28.58
N GLY A 26 -21.55 -37.34 -29.03
CA GLY A 26 -20.50 -37.88 -28.17
C GLY A 26 -19.54 -36.80 -27.67
N ARG A 27 -19.21 -35.84 -28.54
CA ARG A 27 -18.30 -34.73 -28.23
C ARG A 27 -18.95 -33.62 -27.41
N LYS A 28 -20.27 -33.44 -27.49
CA LYS A 28 -21.02 -32.54 -26.60
C LYS A 28 -20.84 -32.86 -25.11
N LYS A 29 -20.53 -34.11 -24.76
CA LYS A 29 -20.20 -34.49 -23.37
C LYS A 29 -18.83 -33.97 -22.90
N LEU A 30 -17.93 -33.58 -23.82
CA LEU A 30 -16.65 -32.96 -23.47
C LEU A 30 -16.87 -31.53 -22.96
N THR A 31 -17.86 -30.83 -23.51
CA THR A 31 -18.20 -29.45 -23.09
C THR A 31 -18.69 -29.38 -21.64
N ASP A 32 -19.34 -30.45 -21.17
CA ASP A 32 -19.82 -30.61 -19.79
C ASP A 32 -18.86 -31.44 -18.91
N SER A 33 -17.65 -31.72 -19.40
CA SER A 33 -16.67 -32.54 -18.68
C SER A 33 -15.83 -31.74 -17.68
N PRO A 34 -15.22 -32.40 -16.67
CA PRO A 34 -14.24 -31.76 -15.79
C PRO A 34 -13.06 -31.12 -16.55
N PHE A 35 -12.70 -31.67 -17.72
CA PHE A 35 -11.65 -31.11 -18.57
C PHE A 35 -12.03 -29.75 -19.16
N SER A 36 -13.30 -29.57 -19.54
CA SER A 36 -13.83 -28.28 -20.00
C SER A 36 -13.79 -27.23 -18.89
N GLU A 37 -14.08 -27.61 -17.64
CA GLU A 37 -13.95 -26.69 -16.49
C GLU A 37 -12.48 -26.26 -16.25
N ILE A 38 -11.52 -27.18 -16.43
CA ILE A 38 -10.09 -26.85 -16.37
C ILE A 38 -9.73 -25.87 -17.49
N LEU A 39 -10.16 -26.12 -18.73
CA LEU A 39 -9.91 -25.21 -19.86
C LEU A 39 -10.57 -23.83 -19.68
N LYS A 40 -11.77 -23.76 -19.10
CA LYS A 40 -12.42 -22.49 -18.75
C LYS A 40 -11.64 -21.68 -17.71
N SER A 41 -10.91 -22.36 -16.83
CA SER A 41 -10.04 -21.71 -15.83
C SER A 41 -8.61 -21.46 -16.34
N ALA A 42 -8.25 -21.97 -17.52
CA ALA A 42 -6.97 -21.68 -18.16
C ALA A 42 -6.87 -20.21 -18.58
N GLN A 43 -5.75 -19.58 -18.23
CA GLN A 43 -5.50 -18.16 -18.55
C GLN A 43 -4.65 -18.01 -19.81
N GLU A 44 -3.81 -18.99 -20.12
CA GLU A 44 -3.04 -19.05 -21.36
C GLU A 44 -2.51 -20.48 -21.56
N ALA A 45 -2.22 -20.82 -22.82
CA ALA A 45 -1.47 -22.01 -23.16
C ALA A 45 -0.33 -21.68 -24.13
N ILE A 46 0.82 -22.31 -23.92
CA ILE A 46 2.03 -22.17 -24.71
C ILE A 46 2.18 -23.44 -25.55
N VAL A 47 2.19 -23.31 -26.86
CA VAL A 47 2.32 -24.43 -27.79
C VAL A 47 3.76 -24.47 -28.29
N LEU A 48 4.51 -25.47 -27.82
CA LEU A 48 5.89 -25.77 -28.23
C LEU A 48 5.98 -27.27 -28.55
N PRO A 49 5.73 -27.68 -29.81
CA PRO A 49 5.67 -29.10 -30.17
C PRO A 49 6.93 -29.86 -29.71
N PRO A 50 6.76 -31.03 -29.04
CA PRO A 50 5.52 -31.80 -28.88
C PRO A 50 4.67 -31.44 -27.64
N PHE A 51 5.03 -30.40 -26.90
CA PHE A 51 4.44 -30.05 -25.62
C PHE A 51 3.46 -28.87 -25.71
N VAL A 52 2.45 -28.90 -24.84
CA VAL A 52 1.56 -27.77 -24.56
C VAL A 52 1.60 -27.48 -23.07
N ALA A 53 2.11 -26.32 -22.67
CA ALA A 53 2.12 -25.89 -21.28
C ALA A 53 0.93 -24.97 -21.00
N ILE A 54 0.14 -25.25 -19.97
CA ILE A 54 -1.12 -24.56 -19.66
C ILE A 54 -1.02 -23.93 -18.27
N ALA A 55 -1.33 -22.64 -18.17
CA ALA A 55 -1.49 -21.95 -16.89
C ALA A 55 -2.97 -21.95 -16.49
N VAL A 56 -3.30 -22.68 -15.44
CA VAL A 56 -4.65 -22.83 -14.90
C VAL A 56 -4.82 -21.95 -13.67
N ARG A 57 -5.94 -21.24 -13.58
CA ARG A 57 -6.27 -20.38 -12.43
C ARG A 57 -7.62 -20.77 -11.85
N PRO A 58 -7.68 -21.82 -11.01
CA PRO A 58 -8.94 -22.33 -10.46
C PRO A 58 -9.66 -21.28 -9.60
N ARG A 59 -8.91 -20.45 -8.88
CA ARG A 59 -9.42 -19.39 -8.00
C ARG A 59 -8.50 -18.17 -8.01
N PRO A 60 -8.99 -16.98 -7.66
CA PRO A 60 -8.14 -15.81 -7.52
C PRO A 60 -6.97 -16.02 -6.57
N GLY A 61 -5.75 -15.82 -7.07
CA GLY A 61 -4.51 -15.98 -6.31
C GLY A 61 -3.95 -17.40 -6.27
N ILE A 62 -4.61 -18.38 -6.90
CA ILE A 62 -4.13 -19.77 -6.99
C ILE A 62 -3.86 -20.11 -8.44
N TRP A 63 -2.66 -20.61 -8.71
CA TRP A 63 -2.18 -20.98 -10.03
C TRP A 63 -1.63 -22.39 -10.01
N GLU A 64 -1.92 -23.12 -11.08
CA GLU A 64 -1.38 -24.44 -11.35
C GLU A 64 -0.84 -24.45 -12.77
N PHE A 65 0.34 -25.02 -12.96
CA PHE A 65 0.99 -25.10 -14.26
C PHE A 65 1.11 -26.56 -14.64
N VAL A 66 0.68 -26.91 -15.84
CA VAL A 66 0.72 -28.28 -16.34
C VAL A 66 1.30 -28.33 -17.74
N ARG A 67 2.00 -29.41 -18.06
CA ARG A 67 2.50 -29.73 -19.39
C ARG A 67 1.79 -30.95 -19.92
N VAL A 68 1.34 -30.88 -21.17
CA VAL A 68 0.73 -31.99 -21.90
C VAL A 68 1.63 -32.38 -23.05
N ASN A 69 2.02 -33.65 -23.14
CA ASN A 69 2.67 -34.20 -24.33
C ASN A 69 1.60 -34.63 -25.33
N VAL A 70 1.58 -34.02 -26.52
CA VAL A 70 0.54 -34.27 -27.53
C VAL A 70 0.65 -35.67 -28.15
N HIS A 71 1.84 -36.29 -28.14
CA HIS A 71 2.04 -37.62 -28.69
C HIS A 71 1.68 -38.73 -27.71
N GLU A 72 2.08 -38.58 -26.44
CA GLU A 72 1.88 -39.60 -25.40
C GLU A 72 0.58 -39.40 -24.61
N LEU A 73 -0.06 -38.24 -24.75
CA LEU A 73 -1.21 -37.80 -23.95
C LEU A 73 -0.94 -37.86 -22.44
N SER A 74 0.33 -37.68 -22.05
CA SER A 74 0.76 -37.59 -20.65
C SER A 74 0.64 -36.15 -20.16
N VAL A 75 0.29 -36.01 -18.87
CA VAL A 75 0.15 -34.72 -18.19
C VAL A 75 1.10 -34.70 -17.00
N GLU A 76 1.90 -33.64 -16.91
CA GLU A 76 2.87 -33.42 -15.83
C GLU A 76 2.63 -32.06 -15.20
N GLN A 77 2.80 -31.99 -13.88
CA GLN A 77 2.76 -30.71 -13.16
C GLN A 77 4.11 -30.01 -13.32
N LEU A 78 4.07 -28.70 -13.60
CA LEU A 78 5.23 -27.84 -13.70
C LEU A 78 5.35 -26.94 -12.48
N GLY A 79 6.59 -26.64 -12.09
CA GLY A 79 6.91 -25.48 -11.26
C GLY A 79 6.77 -24.16 -12.03
N VAL A 80 6.73 -23.04 -11.31
CA VAL A 80 6.64 -21.70 -11.90
C VAL A 80 7.83 -21.44 -12.84
N ALA A 81 9.06 -21.73 -12.38
CA ALA A 81 10.26 -21.54 -13.17
C ALA A 81 10.26 -22.39 -14.46
N GLU A 82 9.81 -23.65 -14.37
CA GLU A 82 9.70 -24.53 -15.53
C GLU A 82 8.68 -23.99 -16.55
N TYR A 83 7.53 -23.52 -16.08
CA TYR A 83 6.53 -22.90 -16.95
C TYR A 83 7.04 -21.61 -17.62
N LEU A 84 7.79 -20.77 -16.90
CA LEU A 84 8.37 -19.55 -17.46
C LEU A 84 9.45 -19.86 -18.51
N ARG A 85 10.26 -20.92 -18.32
CA ARG A 85 11.22 -21.38 -19.34
C ARG A 85 10.52 -21.75 -20.66
N PHE A 86 9.33 -22.34 -20.61
CA PHE A 86 8.52 -22.57 -21.81
C PHE A 86 8.17 -21.26 -22.55
N LYS A 87 7.87 -20.17 -21.82
CA LYS A 87 7.62 -18.86 -22.44
C LYS A 87 8.88 -18.27 -23.06
N GLU A 88 10.01 -18.43 -22.39
CA GLU A 88 11.30 -17.95 -22.88
C GLU A 88 11.74 -18.68 -24.15
N GLU A 89 11.59 -20.01 -24.19
CA GLU A 89 11.94 -20.85 -25.34
C GLU A 89 11.08 -20.52 -26.56
N LEU A 90 9.82 -20.14 -26.35
CA LEU A 90 8.94 -19.72 -27.45
C LEU A 90 9.47 -18.48 -28.19
N VAL A 91 10.08 -17.53 -27.49
CA VAL A 91 10.58 -16.28 -28.07
C VAL A 91 12.03 -16.42 -28.53
N ASN A 92 12.88 -17.00 -27.68
CA ASN A 92 14.34 -17.02 -27.88
C ASN A 92 14.84 -18.30 -28.56
N GLY A 93 13.98 -19.31 -28.72
CA GLY A 93 14.41 -20.66 -29.05
C GLY A 93 15.13 -21.33 -27.88
N ASP A 94 15.88 -22.38 -28.19
CA ASP A 94 16.59 -23.19 -27.19
C ASP A 94 17.72 -22.35 -26.55
N PHE A 95 17.45 -21.75 -25.39
CA PHE A 95 18.35 -20.82 -24.71
C PHE A 95 18.99 -21.48 -23.49
N ASN A 96 20.21 -21.98 -23.66
CA ASN A 96 20.87 -22.86 -22.68
C ASN A 96 21.80 -22.11 -21.70
N ASN A 97 21.32 -21.00 -21.12
CA ASN A 97 22.05 -20.35 -20.03
C ASN A 97 21.55 -20.87 -18.68
N HIS A 98 22.40 -21.60 -17.96
CA HIS A 98 22.05 -22.25 -16.70
C HIS A 98 21.97 -21.25 -15.52
N PHE A 99 22.38 -19.99 -15.71
CA PHE A 99 22.48 -18.96 -14.66
C PHE A 99 21.67 -17.70 -15.01
N VAL A 100 20.42 -17.88 -15.43
CA VAL A 100 19.47 -16.76 -15.57
C VAL A 100 19.06 -16.28 -14.18
N LEU A 101 18.97 -14.96 -13.98
CA LEU A 101 18.53 -14.37 -12.72
C LEU A 101 17.05 -14.66 -12.48
N GLU A 102 16.74 -15.48 -11.48
CA GLU A 102 15.39 -15.71 -10.98
C GLU A 102 15.11 -14.79 -9.78
N LEU A 103 14.06 -13.97 -9.87
CA LEU A 103 13.64 -13.08 -8.78
C LEU A 103 12.57 -13.78 -7.92
N ASP A 104 12.99 -14.33 -6.78
CA ASP A 104 12.10 -14.98 -5.81
C ASP A 104 11.95 -14.15 -4.53
N PHE A 105 10.75 -13.59 -4.32
CA PHE A 105 10.39 -12.83 -3.12
C PHE A 105 9.67 -13.67 -2.05
N GLU A 106 9.38 -14.95 -2.31
CA GLU A 106 8.66 -15.80 -1.37
C GLU A 106 9.42 -16.01 -0.05
N PRO A 107 10.73 -16.34 -0.04
CA PRO A 107 11.50 -16.53 1.19
C PRO A 107 11.58 -15.26 2.06
N PHE A 108 11.64 -14.08 1.43
CA PHE A 108 11.71 -12.80 2.13
C PHE A 108 10.42 -12.42 2.86
N ASN A 109 9.29 -13.03 2.47
CA ASN A 109 7.97 -12.77 3.04
C ASN A 109 7.51 -13.87 4.00
N ALA A 110 8.36 -14.84 4.34
CA ALA A 110 8.00 -15.99 5.18
C ALA A 110 7.64 -15.62 6.63
N THR A 111 8.16 -14.49 7.12
CA THR A 111 7.86 -13.97 8.46
C THR A 111 6.51 -13.28 8.55
N PHE A 112 5.92 -12.90 7.41
CA PHE A 112 4.60 -12.27 7.37
C PHE A 112 3.51 -13.34 7.27
N PRO A 113 2.48 -13.28 8.13
CA PRO A 113 1.36 -14.20 8.03
C PRO A 113 0.62 -13.99 6.70
N ARG A 114 0.33 -15.07 5.97
CA ARG A 114 -0.39 -15.01 4.70
C ARG A 114 -1.83 -15.52 4.87
N PRO A 115 -2.85 -14.74 4.47
CA PRO A 115 -4.21 -15.26 4.43
C PRO A 115 -4.35 -16.29 3.31
N SER A 116 -4.96 -17.44 3.59
CA SER A 116 -5.25 -18.48 2.60
C SER A 116 -6.61 -18.31 1.90
N GLN A 117 -7.48 -17.45 2.43
CA GLN A 117 -8.80 -17.18 1.88
C GLN A 117 -8.79 -15.95 0.97
N SER A 118 -9.41 -16.07 -0.20
CA SER A 118 -9.52 -14.98 -1.19
C SER A 118 -10.29 -13.76 -0.70
N SER A 119 -11.10 -13.90 0.36
CA SER A 119 -11.83 -12.79 1.02
C SER A 119 -10.91 -11.72 1.61
N PHE A 120 -9.66 -12.07 1.93
CA PHE A 120 -8.68 -11.11 2.45
C PHE A 120 -7.92 -10.35 1.35
N ILE A 121 -8.10 -10.68 0.06
CA ILE A 121 -7.50 -9.92 -1.04
C ILE A 121 -8.09 -8.51 -1.01
N GLY A 122 -7.22 -7.50 -0.83
CA GLY A 122 -7.62 -6.10 -0.64
C GLY A 122 -7.97 -5.71 0.80
N ASN A 123 -8.05 -6.66 1.74
CA ASN A 123 -8.41 -6.43 3.15
C ASN A 123 -7.25 -6.78 4.12
N GLY A 124 -6.01 -6.52 3.72
CA GLY A 124 -4.81 -6.92 4.46
C GLY A 124 -4.72 -6.34 5.88
N VAL A 125 -5.18 -5.10 6.08
CA VAL A 125 -5.18 -4.45 7.41
C VAL A 125 -6.05 -5.20 8.42
N GLN A 126 -7.22 -5.68 8.01
CA GLN A 126 -8.11 -6.45 8.89
C GLN A 126 -7.48 -7.77 9.31
N PHE A 127 -6.77 -8.44 8.39
CA PHE A 127 -6.03 -9.65 8.69
C PHE A 127 -4.86 -9.38 9.65
N LEU A 128 -4.11 -8.30 9.40
CA LEU A 128 -2.99 -7.90 10.26
C LEU A 128 -3.48 -7.54 11.67
N ASN A 129 -4.58 -6.79 11.81
CA ASN A 129 -5.16 -6.45 13.10
C ASN A 129 -5.58 -7.71 13.88
N ARG A 130 -6.17 -8.71 13.21
CA ARG A 130 -6.48 -10.02 13.82
C ARG A 130 -5.23 -10.76 14.25
N HIS A 131 -4.20 -10.74 13.43
CA HIS A 131 -2.92 -11.38 13.76
C HIS A 131 -2.25 -10.72 14.97
N LEU A 132 -2.11 -9.39 14.95
CA LEU A 132 -1.50 -8.61 16.03
C LEU A 132 -2.25 -8.79 17.35
N SER A 133 -3.59 -8.66 17.34
CA SER A 133 -4.43 -8.90 18.53
C SER A 133 -4.22 -10.32 19.09
N SER A 134 -4.18 -11.35 18.22
CA SER A 134 -3.95 -12.73 18.66
C SER A 134 -2.56 -12.94 19.27
N VAL A 135 -1.52 -12.30 18.71
CA VAL A 135 -0.14 -12.37 19.23
C VAL A 135 -0.04 -11.66 20.58
N MET A 136 -0.59 -10.44 20.69
CA MET A 136 -0.63 -9.66 21.92
C MET A 136 -1.39 -10.38 23.05
N PHE A 137 -2.47 -11.11 22.71
CA PHE A 137 -3.24 -11.87 23.69
C PHE A 137 -2.45 -13.06 24.27
N ARG A 138 -1.61 -13.71 23.46
CA ARG A 138 -0.84 -14.90 23.86
C ARG A 138 0.39 -14.59 24.70
N ASN A 139 1.02 -13.44 24.46
CA ASN A 139 2.25 -13.06 25.14
C ASN A 139 2.23 -11.58 25.54
N ARG A 140 2.23 -11.33 26.84
CA ARG A 140 2.20 -9.97 27.41
C ARG A 140 3.46 -9.17 27.08
N ASP A 141 4.60 -9.84 26.86
CA ASP A 141 5.84 -9.18 26.43
C ASP A 141 5.69 -8.57 25.01
N CYS A 142 4.72 -9.03 24.21
CA CYS A 142 4.42 -8.45 22.91
C CYS A 142 3.72 -7.08 22.97
N LEU A 143 3.37 -6.59 24.18
CA LEU A 143 2.88 -5.22 24.38
C LEU A 143 4.00 -4.21 24.64
N GLU A 144 5.22 -4.65 24.96
CA GLU A 144 6.36 -3.74 25.15
C GLU A 144 6.66 -2.89 23.89
N PRO A 145 6.61 -3.44 22.66
CA PRO A 145 6.75 -2.62 21.45
C PRO A 145 5.70 -1.51 21.34
N LEU A 146 4.48 -1.71 21.86
CA LEU A 146 3.44 -0.68 21.87
C LEU A 146 3.76 0.42 22.88
N LEU A 147 4.28 0.05 24.06
CA LEU A 147 4.76 1.02 25.05
C LEU A 147 5.92 1.85 24.48
N ASP A 148 6.92 1.18 23.90
CA ASP A 148 8.08 1.84 23.31
C ASP A 148 7.68 2.74 22.14
N PHE A 149 6.73 2.30 21.31
CA PHE A 149 6.16 3.12 20.24
C PHE A 149 5.54 4.42 20.80
N LEU A 150 4.69 4.32 21.83
CA LEU A 150 4.04 5.48 22.44
C LEU A 150 5.04 6.43 23.12
N ARG A 151 6.13 5.90 23.72
CA ARG A 151 7.18 6.70 24.37
C ARG A 151 8.13 7.38 23.39
N ALA A 152 8.44 6.70 22.29
CA ALA A 152 9.31 7.23 21.25
C ALA A 152 8.60 8.29 20.40
N HIS A 153 7.28 8.42 20.51
CA HIS A 153 6.47 9.29 19.67
C HIS A 153 6.74 10.78 19.97
N LYS A 154 7.36 11.46 19.00
CA LYS A 154 7.73 12.88 19.10
C LYS A 154 7.50 13.57 17.76
N TYR A 155 7.14 14.85 17.80
CA TYR A 155 7.02 15.68 16.61
C TYR A 155 7.70 17.02 16.83
N LYS A 156 8.65 17.38 15.96
CA LYS A 156 9.48 18.59 16.07
C LYS A 156 10.04 18.80 17.49
N GLY A 157 10.56 17.73 18.10
CA GLY A 157 11.14 17.74 19.45
C GLY A 157 10.14 17.73 20.61
N HIS A 158 8.83 17.86 20.35
CA HIS A 158 7.80 17.80 21.39
C HIS A 158 7.37 16.35 21.59
N VAL A 159 7.39 15.89 22.85
CA VAL A 159 6.93 14.55 23.22
C VAL A 159 5.42 14.48 23.17
N MET A 160 4.89 13.36 22.69
CA MET A 160 3.46 13.07 22.62
C MET A 160 3.16 11.75 23.32
N MET A 161 1.89 11.53 23.66
CA MET A 161 1.38 10.32 24.30
C MET A 161 2.02 10.05 25.67
N LEU A 162 3.21 9.46 25.72
CA LEU A 162 3.89 9.03 26.94
C LEU A 162 5.27 9.67 27.08
N ASN A 163 5.61 10.15 28.28
CA ASN A 163 6.95 10.61 28.61
C ASN A 163 7.78 9.55 29.36
N ASP A 164 9.02 9.92 29.71
CA ASP A 164 10.01 9.04 30.32
C ASP A 164 9.67 8.56 31.74
N ARG A 165 8.58 9.06 32.35
CA ARG A 165 8.08 8.59 33.66
C ARG A 165 7.43 7.22 33.58
N ILE A 166 7.01 6.77 32.39
CA ILE A 166 6.44 5.44 32.17
C ILE A 166 7.50 4.55 31.51
N GLN A 167 8.12 3.69 32.31
CA GLN A 167 9.24 2.82 31.86
C GLN A 167 8.85 1.34 31.73
N SER A 168 7.63 0.96 32.13
CA SER A 168 7.16 -0.42 32.11
C SER A 168 5.65 -0.49 31.90
N LEU A 169 5.17 -1.62 31.39
CA LEU A 169 3.74 -1.89 31.24
C LEU A 169 2.97 -1.83 32.57
N SER A 170 3.58 -2.27 33.67
CA SER A 170 2.96 -2.21 35.00
C SER A 170 2.71 -0.76 35.45
N ARG A 171 3.65 0.16 35.17
CA ARG A 171 3.49 1.57 35.48
C ARG A 171 2.49 2.25 34.55
N LEU A 172 2.47 1.88 33.28
CA LEU A 172 1.45 2.35 32.33
C LEU A 172 0.05 1.98 32.82
N GLN A 173 -0.20 0.71 33.13
CA GLN A 173 -1.49 0.24 33.65
C GLN A 173 -1.93 1.00 34.91
N THR A 174 -1.01 1.16 35.88
CA THR A 174 -1.30 1.86 37.13
C THR A 174 -1.70 3.31 36.88
N ASN A 175 -1.01 4.00 35.97
CA ASN A 175 -1.29 5.39 35.67
C ASN A 175 -2.52 5.58 34.78
N LEU A 176 -2.82 4.62 33.89
CA LEU A 176 -4.07 4.63 33.11
C LEU A 176 -5.29 4.47 34.02
N ALA A 177 -5.25 3.57 35.01
CA ALA A 177 -6.33 3.40 35.98
C ALA A 177 -6.56 4.68 36.81
N LYS A 178 -5.47 5.37 37.21
CA LYS A 178 -5.56 6.68 37.88
C LYS A 178 -6.17 7.75 36.98
N ALA A 179 -5.77 7.77 35.71
CA ALA A 179 -6.29 8.71 34.72
C ALA A 179 -7.79 8.49 34.49
N GLU A 180 -8.24 7.24 34.34
CA GLU A 180 -9.65 6.87 34.21
C GLU A 180 -10.48 7.35 35.41
N GLU A 181 -10.03 7.07 36.64
CA GLU A 181 -10.72 7.50 37.85
C GLU A 181 -10.81 9.03 37.94
N TYR A 182 -9.73 9.74 37.58
CA TYR A 182 -9.69 11.20 37.62
C TYR A 182 -10.60 11.83 36.56
N LEU A 183 -10.56 11.34 35.32
CA LEU A 183 -11.40 11.82 34.22
C LEU A 183 -12.89 11.60 34.49
N SER A 184 -13.25 10.53 35.21
CA SER A 184 -14.65 10.26 35.58
C SER A 184 -15.29 11.35 36.45
N LYS A 185 -14.47 12.17 37.12
CA LYS A 185 -14.89 13.27 37.99
C LYS A 185 -14.98 14.61 37.26
N LEU A 186 -14.48 14.71 36.04
CA LEU A 186 -14.49 15.94 35.24
C LEU A 186 -15.75 16.05 34.40
N LEU A 187 -16.06 17.28 33.96
CA LEU A 187 -17.07 17.49 32.92
C LEU A 187 -16.57 16.93 31.58
N PRO A 188 -17.41 16.26 30.77
CA PRO A 188 -17.00 15.66 29.50
C PRO A 188 -16.32 16.64 28.53
N ASP A 189 -16.78 17.89 28.52
CA ASP A 189 -16.27 18.94 27.63
C ASP A 189 -15.11 19.75 28.23
N ALA A 190 -14.64 19.40 29.43
CA ALA A 190 -13.49 20.06 30.05
C ALA A 190 -12.28 19.97 29.11
N PRO A 191 -11.67 21.09 28.69
CA PRO A 191 -10.55 21.09 27.76
C PRO A 191 -9.30 20.46 28.40
N TYR A 192 -8.45 19.84 27.57
CA TYR A 192 -7.23 19.18 28.02
C TYR A 192 -6.32 20.10 28.86
N SER A 193 -6.29 21.40 28.56
CA SER A 193 -5.51 22.40 29.30
C SER A 193 -5.82 22.46 30.79
N ASP A 194 -7.04 22.10 31.20
CA ASP A 194 -7.48 22.20 32.60
C ASP A 194 -6.85 21.12 33.48
N PHE A 195 -6.45 19.99 32.89
CA PHE A 195 -5.87 18.85 33.59
C PHE A 195 -4.51 18.40 33.04
N GLU A 196 -3.95 19.14 32.08
CA GLU A 196 -2.65 18.87 31.44
C GLU A 196 -1.52 18.65 32.45
N TYR A 197 -1.40 19.54 33.44
CA TYR A 197 -0.32 19.47 34.44
C TYR A 197 -0.39 18.17 35.26
N VAL A 198 -1.59 17.76 35.68
CA VAL A 198 -1.80 16.53 36.44
C VAL A 198 -1.47 15.30 35.59
N PHE A 199 -1.87 15.31 34.32
CA PHE A 199 -1.58 14.21 33.38
C PHE A 199 -0.09 14.07 33.10
N GLN A 200 0.61 15.19 32.94
CA GLN A 200 2.04 15.20 32.69
C GLN A 200 2.83 14.62 33.88
N GLU A 201 2.40 14.88 35.12
CA GLU A 201 3.00 14.28 36.33
C GLU A 201 2.88 12.75 36.35
N TRP A 202 1.78 12.21 35.81
CA TRP A 202 1.55 10.77 35.63
C TRP A 202 2.21 10.18 34.37
N GLY A 203 2.78 11.03 33.54
CA GLY A 203 3.54 10.62 32.37
C GLY A 203 2.77 10.63 31.06
N PHE A 204 1.60 11.28 31.03
CA PHE A 204 0.79 11.47 29.82
C PHE A 204 1.02 12.87 29.25
N GLU A 205 1.55 12.93 28.04
CA GLU A 205 1.71 14.17 27.27
C GLU A 205 0.49 14.41 26.36
N LYS A 206 0.50 15.47 25.55
CA LYS A 206 -0.59 15.76 24.59
C LYS A 206 -0.75 14.67 23.55
N GLY A 207 -1.95 14.58 22.95
CA GLY A 207 -2.27 13.65 21.87
C GLY A 207 -3.34 12.60 22.19
N TRP A 208 -3.88 12.60 23.41
CA TRP A 208 -4.96 11.69 23.83
C TRP A 208 -6.37 12.21 23.51
N GLY A 209 -6.52 13.51 23.30
CA GLY A 209 -7.81 14.14 23.10
C GLY A 209 -7.79 15.63 23.41
N ASN A 210 -8.73 16.36 22.83
CA ASN A 210 -8.94 17.79 23.09
C ASN A 210 -9.74 18.09 24.36
N ASN A 211 -10.58 17.15 24.81
CA ASN A 211 -11.40 17.26 26.01
C ASN A 211 -11.38 15.97 26.86
N ALA A 212 -11.88 16.05 28.09
CA ALA A 212 -11.91 14.94 29.04
C ALA A 212 -12.61 13.69 28.48
N LYS A 213 -13.72 13.85 27.74
CA LYS A 213 -14.42 12.72 27.10
C LYS A 213 -13.51 11.96 26.13
N ARG A 214 -12.85 12.67 25.21
CA ARG A 214 -12.01 12.06 24.18
C ARG A 214 -10.78 11.37 24.78
N VAL A 215 -10.17 12.01 25.77
CA VAL A 215 -9.06 11.42 26.53
C VAL A 215 -9.52 10.14 27.24
N SER A 216 -10.70 10.17 27.87
CA SER A 216 -11.28 9.00 28.54
C SER A 216 -11.51 7.84 27.58
N GLU A 217 -12.06 8.10 26.39
CA GLU A 217 -12.21 7.08 25.34
C GLU A 217 -10.86 6.44 24.95
N MET A 218 -9.81 7.26 24.77
CA MET A 218 -8.47 6.76 24.41
C MET A 218 -7.80 5.98 25.55
N VAL A 219 -7.97 6.41 26.79
CA VAL A 219 -7.48 5.71 27.98
C VAL A 219 -8.17 4.35 28.11
N HIS A 220 -9.48 4.30 27.93
CA HIS A 220 -10.27 3.07 27.99
C HIS A 220 -9.86 2.09 26.87
N LEU A 221 -9.72 2.57 25.63
CA LEU A 221 -9.23 1.74 24.51
C LEU A 221 -7.87 1.09 24.83
N LEU A 222 -6.93 1.85 25.40
CA LEU A 222 -5.62 1.32 25.74
C LEU A 222 -5.67 0.34 26.92
N LEU A 223 -6.51 0.60 27.94
CA LEU A 223 -6.75 -0.33 29.03
C LEU A 223 -7.31 -1.66 28.51
N ASP A 224 -8.31 -1.61 27.62
CA ASP A 224 -8.89 -2.78 26.99
C ASP A 224 -7.85 -3.56 26.19
N ILE A 225 -7.05 -2.89 25.37
CA ILE A 225 -5.97 -3.53 24.59
C ILE A 225 -4.97 -4.23 25.51
N ILE A 226 -4.62 -3.61 26.64
CA ILE A 226 -3.65 -4.16 27.57
C ILE A 226 -4.24 -5.36 28.36
N GLN A 227 -5.55 -5.37 28.63
CA GLN A 227 -6.23 -6.45 29.36
C GLN A 227 -6.63 -7.62 28.45
N ALA A 228 -7.27 -7.31 27.32
CA ALA A 228 -7.81 -8.26 26.36
C ALA A 228 -7.79 -7.63 24.94
N PRO A 229 -6.66 -7.72 24.21
CA PRO A 229 -6.56 -7.14 22.88
C PRO A 229 -7.55 -7.75 21.89
N ASP A 230 -8.40 -6.92 21.29
CA ASP A 230 -9.23 -7.27 20.14
C ASP A 230 -8.87 -6.45 18.89
N PRO A 231 -9.17 -6.96 17.68
CA PRO A 231 -8.77 -6.30 16.43
C PRO A 231 -9.40 -4.91 16.24
N SER A 232 -10.62 -4.72 16.73
CA SER A 232 -11.42 -3.50 16.51
C SER A 232 -10.91 -2.36 17.37
N ASN A 233 -10.63 -2.64 18.65
CA ASN A 233 -10.04 -1.66 19.55
C ASN A 233 -8.61 -1.33 19.15
N LEU A 234 -7.81 -2.31 18.71
CA LEU A 234 -6.46 -2.06 18.23
C LEU A 234 -6.45 -1.14 17.00
N GLU A 235 -7.32 -1.41 16.02
CA GLU A 235 -7.49 -0.56 14.83
C GLU A 235 -7.92 0.86 15.21
N THR A 236 -8.91 0.97 16.10
CA THR A 236 -9.45 2.26 16.54
C THR A 236 -8.41 3.07 17.31
N PHE A 237 -7.65 2.42 18.21
CA PHE A 237 -6.60 3.06 18.98
C PHE A 237 -5.47 3.53 18.07
N LEU A 238 -4.87 2.64 17.28
CA LEU A 238 -3.78 2.97 16.37
C LEU A 238 -4.18 4.04 15.34
N GLY A 239 -5.41 3.97 14.83
CA GLY A 239 -5.95 4.97 13.89
C GLY A 239 -6.24 6.34 14.53
N ARG A 240 -6.38 6.43 15.86
CA ARG A 240 -6.56 7.68 16.60
C ARG A 240 -5.24 8.31 17.04
N ILE A 241 -4.15 7.56 17.13
CA ILE A 241 -2.84 8.10 17.51
C ILE A 241 -2.42 9.16 16.48
N PRO A 242 -2.06 10.38 16.92
CA PRO A 242 -1.73 11.46 16.02
C PRO A 242 -0.33 11.24 15.41
N MET A 243 -0.27 10.58 14.24
CA MET A 243 0.99 10.22 13.58
C MET A 243 1.30 11.05 12.33
N VAL A 244 0.28 11.38 11.55
CA VAL A 244 0.44 11.90 10.19
C VAL A 244 0.31 13.43 10.19
N PHE A 245 1.44 14.13 10.18
CA PHE A 245 1.49 15.60 10.13
C PHE A 245 2.11 16.13 8.83
N ASN A 246 3.11 15.44 8.30
CA ASN A 246 3.79 15.79 7.05
C ASN A 246 3.59 14.64 6.06
N VAL A 247 3.02 14.95 4.89
CA VAL A 247 2.76 13.98 3.83
C VAL A 247 3.47 14.41 2.56
N VAL A 248 4.17 13.47 1.93
CA VAL A 248 4.77 13.64 0.61
C VAL A 248 4.06 12.73 -0.37
N VAL A 249 3.53 13.29 -1.44
CA VAL A 249 2.95 12.56 -2.58
C VAL A 249 3.87 12.73 -3.77
N VAL A 250 4.29 11.64 -4.41
CA VAL A 250 5.26 11.68 -5.52
C VAL A 250 4.57 11.37 -6.84
N SER A 251 4.65 12.29 -7.80
CA SER A 251 4.06 12.14 -9.14
C SER A 251 4.96 12.81 -10.19
N PRO A 252 6.09 12.20 -10.60
CA PRO A 252 7.15 12.88 -11.33
C PRO A 252 6.86 13.17 -12.81
N HIS A 253 6.08 12.32 -13.48
CA HIS A 253 5.81 12.45 -14.92
C HIS A 253 4.57 13.30 -15.21
N GLY A 254 4.38 13.64 -16.49
CA GLY A 254 3.26 14.45 -16.96
C GLY A 254 3.38 15.93 -16.64
N TYR A 255 2.37 16.70 -17.03
CA TYR A 255 2.26 18.12 -16.73
C TYR A 255 1.39 18.29 -15.47
N PHE A 256 2.03 18.27 -14.29
CA PHE A 256 1.29 18.42 -13.04
C PHE A 256 1.01 19.89 -12.73
N GLY A 257 -0.28 20.25 -12.72
CA GLY A 257 -0.78 21.59 -12.44
C GLY A 257 -2.31 21.59 -12.26
N GLN A 258 -2.86 22.73 -11.87
CA GLN A 258 -4.29 22.86 -11.56
C GLN A 258 -5.15 23.35 -12.74
N ALA A 259 -4.54 23.96 -13.75
CA ALA A 259 -5.22 24.52 -14.91
C ALA A 259 -4.37 24.33 -16.18
N ASN A 260 -5.04 24.23 -17.33
CA ASN A 260 -4.42 24.12 -18.66
C ASN A 260 -3.50 22.89 -18.87
N VAL A 261 -3.65 21.84 -18.05
CA VAL A 261 -2.81 20.63 -18.15
C VAL A 261 -3.57 19.38 -18.64
N LEU A 262 -4.88 19.30 -18.41
CA LEU A 262 -5.66 18.12 -18.79
C LEU A 262 -5.68 17.94 -20.31
N GLY A 263 -5.39 16.71 -20.76
CA GLY A 263 -5.26 16.38 -22.18
C GLY A 263 -3.85 16.54 -22.75
N LEU A 264 -2.90 17.10 -21.99
CA LEU A 264 -1.49 17.06 -22.37
C LEU A 264 -0.91 15.63 -22.27
N PRO A 265 0.19 15.33 -22.96
CA PRO A 265 0.86 14.03 -22.87
C PRO A 265 1.13 13.61 -21.42
N ASP A 266 0.86 12.33 -21.12
CA ASP A 266 1.01 11.72 -19.79
C ASP A 266 0.23 12.44 -18.67
N THR A 267 -0.83 13.19 -19.02
CA THR A 267 -1.63 13.97 -18.08
C THR A 267 -3.10 13.59 -18.17
N GLY A 268 -3.64 12.99 -17.10
CA GLY A 268 -5.02 12.50 -17.08
C GLY A 268 -5.54 12.26 -15.67
N GLY A 269 -6.29 11.17 -15.50
CA GLY A 269 -7.02 10.85 -14.25
C GLY A 269 -6.16 10.83 -12.99
N GLN A 270 -4.87 10.47 -13.09
CA GLN A 270 -3.93 10.51 -11.96
C GLN A 270 -3.84 11.90 -11.31
N ILE A 271 -3.82 12.98 -12.10
CA ILE A 271 -3.67 14.34 -11.57
C ILE A 271 -4.95 14.76 -10.86
N VAL A 272 -6.10 14.48 -11.46
CA VAL A 272 -7.41 14.74 -10.84
C VAL A 272 -7.54 13.98 -9.52
N TYR A 273 -7.18 12.69 -9.53
CA TYR A 273 -7.20 11.84 -8.35
C TYR A 273 -6.35 12.41 -7.21
N ILE A 274 -5.10 12.79 -7.49
CA ILE A 274 -4.21 13.35 -6.45
C ILE A 274 -4.74 14.69 -5.94
N LEU A 275 -5.22 15.58 -6.81
CA LEU A 275 -5.74 16.88 -6.40
C LEU A 275 -6.96 16.76 -5.48
N ASP A 276 -7.86 15.81 -5.74
CA ASP A 276 -9.01 15.55 -4.87
C ASP A 276 -8.59 14.85 -3.57
N GLN A 277 -7.67 13.88 -3.66
CA GLN A 277 -7.13 13.16 -2.51
C GLN A 277 -6.53 14.11 -1.48
N VAL A 278 -5.65 15.02 -1.90
CA VAL A 278 -4.94 15.90 -0.95
C VAL A 278 -5.88 16.90 -0.25
N ARG A 279 -6.97 17.32 -0.91
CA ARG A 279 -7.99 18.18 -0.29
C ARG A 279 -8.71 17.45 0.83
N SER A 280 -9.16 16.22 0.56
CA SER A 280 -9.80 15.38 1.58
C SER A 280 -8.82 15.04 2.70
N LEU A 281 -7.57 14.73 2.36
CA LEU A 281 -6.55 14.35 3.31
C LEU A 281 -6.17 15.52 4.24
N GLU A 282 -6.03 16.74 3.74
CA GLU A 282 -5.76 17.92 4.56
C GLU A 282 -6.88 18.16 5.59
N ASN A 283 -8.14 18.04 5.16
CA ASN A 283 -9.29 18.21 6.05
C ASN A 283 -9.31 17.16 7.17
N GLU A 284 -9.09 15.88 6.83
CA GLU A 284 -9.01 14.80 7.82
C GLU A 284 -7.82 14.99 8.76
N MET A 285 -6.65 15.39 8.25
CA MET A 285 -5.48 15.69 9.08
C MET A 285 -5.77 16.82 10.08
N LEU A 286 -6.37 17.93 9.63
CA LEU A 286 -6.75 19.05 10.49
C LEU A 286 -7.73 18.61 11.58
N LEU A 287 -8.77 17.85 11.20
CA LEU A 287 -9.75 17.32 12.13
C LEU A 287 -9.08 16.44 13.20
N ARG A 288 -8.23 15.49 12.79
CA ARG A 288 -7.54 14.57 13.72
C ARG A 288 -6.60 15.30 14.65
N ILE A 289 -5.83 16.25 14.15
CA ILE A 289 -4.93 17.08 14.97
C ILE A 289 -5.73 17.83 16.03
N GLN A 290 -6.85 18.45 15.63
CA GLN A 290 -7.73 19.19 16.53
C GLN A 290 -8.38 18.26 17.57
N GLU A 291 -8.92 17.11 17.15
CA GLU A 291 -9.54 16.13 18.06
C GLU A 291 -8.57 15.59 19.10
N GLN A 292 -7.27 15.51 18.79
CA GLN A 292 -6.24 15.04 19.72
C GLN A 292 -5.64 16.16 20.59
N GLY A 293 -6.19 17.37 20.52
CA GLY A 293 -5.77 18.50 21.36
C GLY A 293 -4.39 19.06 20.98
N LEU A 294 -3.99 18.90 19.71
CA LEU A 294 -2.71 19.36 19.20
C LEU A 294 -2.88 20.65 18.40
N ASN A 295 -1.89 21.54 18.49
CA ASN A 295 -1.83 22.76 17.68
C ASN A 295 -0.70 22.64 16.65
N ILE A 296 -0.78 21.61 15.80
CA ILE A 296 0.20 21.33 14.76
C ILE A 296 -0.37 21.76 13.42
N THR A 297 0.39 22.55 12.67
CA THR A 297 0.04 22.83 11.27
C THR A 297 0.48 21.63 10.40
N PRO A 298 -0.45 20.92 9.75
CA PRO A 298 -0.08 19.83 8.84
C PRO A 298 0.60 20.39 7.59
N ARG A 299 1.24 19.53 6.81
CA ARG A 299 1.83 19.91 5.52
C ARG A 299 1.73 18.77 4.53
N ILE A 300 1.22 19.06 3.33
CA ILE A 300 1.18 18.11 2.23
C ILE A 300 1.99 18.67 1.05
N LEU A 301 2.96 17.91 0.57
CA LEU A 301 3.79 18.27 -0.58
C LEU A 301 3.59 17.27 -1.71
N ILE A 302 3.06 17.74 -2.83
CA ILE A 302 3.02 16.98 -4.07
C ILE A 302 4.31 17.25 -4.83
N VAL A 303 5.22 16.30 -4.83
CA VAL A 303 6.52 16.39 -5.49
C VAL A 303 6.39 15.89 -6.92
N THR A 304 6.67 16.78 -7.87
CA THR A 304 6.58 16.53 -9.31
C THR A 304 7.73 17.21 -10.05
N ARG A 305 7.86 16.95 -11.34
CA ARG A 305 8.92 17.54 -12.15
C ARG A 305 8.66 19.02 -12.42
N LEU A 306 9.72 19.83 -12.30
CA LEU A 306 9.76 21.19 -12.84
C LEU A 306 10.07 21.13 -14.33
N ILE A 307 9.18 21.71 -15.15
CA ILE A 307 9.32 21.81 -16.61
C ILE A 307 9.46 23.30 -16.95
N PRO A 308 10.68 23.80 -17.18
CA PRO A 308 10.90 25.20 -17.51
C PRO A 308 10.17 25.67 -18.78
N ASP A 309 10.18 24.86 -19.85
CA ASP A 309 9.57 25.18 -21.14
C ASP A 309 8.06 24.87 -21.18
N ALA A 310 7.35 25.05 -20.07
CA ALA A 310 5.92 24.77 -19.98
C ALA A 310 5.09 25.99 -20.40
N LYS A 311 4.92 26.17 -21.72
CA LYS A 311 4.13 27.29 -22.28
C LYS A 311 2.65 27.14 -21.92
N GLY A 312 2.11 28.13 -21.19
CA GLY A 312 0.68 28.21 -20.87
C GLY A 312 0.23 27.48 -19.60
N THR A 313 1.16 26.84 -18.87
CA THR A 313 0.89 26.15 -17.60
C THR A 313 1.76 26.71 -16.48
N THR A 314 1.49 26.30 -15.24
CA THR A 314 2.29 26.65 -14.06
C THR A 314 3.41 25.64 -13.77
N CYS A 315 3.69 24.70 -14.69
CA CYS A 315 4.67 23.61 -14.46
C CYS A 315 6.13 24.09 -14.33
N ASN A 316 6.40 25.36 -14.64
CA ASN A 316 7.68 26.03 -14.40
C ASN A 316 7.79 26.68 -13.01
N GLN A 317 6.69 26.78 -12.26
CA GLN A 317 6.66 27.38 -10.92
C GLN A 317 7.10 26.35 -9.88
N ARG A 318 8.17 26.66 -9.13
CA ARG A 318 8.74 25.75 -8.13
C ARG A 318 7.76 25.37 -7.02
N LEU A 319 6.96 26.32 -6.54
CA LEU A 319 5.99 26.07 -5.47
C LEU A 319 4.65 26.67 -5.86
N GLU A 320 3.59 25.87 -5.79
CA GLU A 320 2.22 26.28 -6.11
C GLU A 320 1.26 25.75 -5.05
N ARG A 321 0.45 26.61 -4.44
CA ARG A 321 -0.55 26.19 -3.45
C ARG A 321 -1.76 25.55 -4.16
N ILE A 322 -2.28 24.45 -3.62
CA ILE A 322 -3.50 23.84 -4.13
C ILE A 322 -4.74 24.67 -3.75
N SER A 323 -5.59 24.96 -4.73
CA SER A 323 -6.86 25.65 -4.54
C SER A 323 -7.79 24.81 -3.65
N GLY A 324 -8.39 25.47 -2.66
CA GLY A 324 -9.25 24.83 -1.66
C GLY A 324 -8.48 24.22 -0.48
N THR A 325 -7.17 24.50 -0.34
CA THR A 325 -6.33 24.01 0.77
C THR A 325 -5.55 25.16 1.41
N GLN A 326 -5.14 24.97 2.67
CA GLN A 326 -4.33 25.93 3.42
C GLN A 326 -2.85 25.55 3.50
N HIS A 327 -2.55 24.26 3.55
CA HIS A 327 -1.21 23.72 3.86
C HIS A 327 -0.68 22.75 2.81
N THR A 328 -1.39 22.60 1.70
CA THR A 328 -1.03 21.71 0.60
C THR A 328 -0.41 22.46 -0.57
N HIS A 329 0.76 21.99 -1.01
CA HIS A 329 1.53 22.63 -2.08
C HIS A 329 2.08 21.61 -3.07
N ILE A 330 2.14 21.99 -4.35
CA ILE A 330 2.93 21.32 -5.37
C ILE A 330 4.36 21.85 -5.26
N LEU A 331 5.32 20.95 -5.06
CA LEU A 331 6.75 21.22 -5.09
C LEU A 331 7.32 20.64 -6.39
N ARG A 332 7.84 21.51 -7.25
CA ARG A 332 8.43 21.11 -8.54
C ARG A 332 9.94 21.07 -8.46
N VAL A 333 10.50 19.90 -8.74
CA VAL A 333 11.96 19.66 -8.74
C VAL A 333 12.43 19.39 -10.17
N PRO A 334 13.44 20.11 -10.69
CA PRO A 334 13.90 19.90 -12.05
C PRO A 334 14.65 18.57 -12.19
N PHE A 335 14.46 17.90 -13.32
CA PHE A 335 15.39 16.84 -13.74
C PHE A 335 16.71 17.46 -14.17
N ARG A 336 17.80 16.79 -13.84
CA ARG A 336 19.16 17.25 -14.09
C ARG A 336 20.02 16.12 -14.63
N THR A 337 21.00 16.50 -15.43
CA THR A 337 22.14 15.67 -15.82
C THR A 337 23.42 16.44 -15.50
N GLU A 338 24.58 15.85 -15.75
CA GLU A 338 25.88 16.55 -15.69
C GLU A 338 25.91 17.84 -16.54
N LYS A 339 25.11 17.89 -17.61
CA LYS A 339 25.00 19.05 -18.53
C LYS A 339 24.04 20.13 -18.04
N GLY A 340 23.36 19.93 -16.91
CA GLY A 340 22.42 20.89 -16.32
C GLY A 340 20.95 20.44 -16.33
N ILE A 341 20.03 21.41 -16.18
CA ILE A 341 18.58 21.17 -16.04
C ILE A 341 17.93 20.86 -17.39
N LEU A 342 17.09 19.82 -17.43
CA LEU A 342 16.30 19.44 -18.60
C LEU A 342 15.05 20.32 -18.74
N GLN A 343 15.01 21.12 -19.80
CA GLN A 343 13.99 22.16 -20.01
C GLN A 343 12.65 21.61 -20.55
N LYS A 344 12.70 20.61 -21.44
CA LYS A 344 11.54 20.09 -22.17
C LYS A 344 10.86 18.94 -21.44
N TRP A 345 9.58 18.74 -21.72
CA TRP A 345 8.85 17.53 -21.29
C TRP A 345 9.51 16.25 -21.81
N ILE A 346 9.41 15.18 -21.03
CA ILE A 346 9.94 13.85 -21.31
C ILE A 346 8.80 12.87 -21.05
N SER A 347 8.62 11.89 -21.95
CA SER A 347 7.60 10.87 -21.79
C SER A 347 7.86 10.04 -20.54
N ARG A 348 6.80 9.57 -19.89
CA ARG A 348 6.83 8.63 -18.77
C ARG A 348 7.64 7.35 -19.06
N PHE A 349 7.81 6.99 -20.34
CA PHE A 349 8.64 5.86 -20.75
C PHE A 349 10.15 6.15 -20.71
N ASP A 350 10.55 7.43 -20.71
CA ASP A 350 11.94 7.88 -20.81
C ASP A 350 12.44 8.60 -19.55
N VAL A 351 11.66 8.62 -18.47
CA VAL A 351 12.03 9.32 -17.22
C VAL A 351 13.05 8.56 -16.37
N TRP A 352 13.23 7.26 -16.60
CA TRP A 352 14.01 6.36 -15.75
C TRP A 352 15.42 6.84 -15.41
N PRO A 353 16.22 7.37 -16.35
CA PRO A 353 17.60 7.80 -16.06
C PRO A 353 17.71 8.97 -15.07
N TYR A 354 16.59 9.66 -14.78
CA TYR A 354 16.60 10.89 -13.98
C TYR A 354 16.01 10.70 -12.58
N LEU A 355 15.43 9.53 -12.28
CA LEU A 355 14.69 9.32 -11.04
C LEU A 355 15.60 9.31 -9.80
N GLU A 356 16.82 8.79 -9.92
CA GLU A 356 17.80 8.79 -8.82
C GLU A 356 18.18 10.21 -8.41
N ALA A 357 18.71 11.01 -9.35
CA ALA A 357 19.08 12.40 -9.09
C ALA A 357 17.87 13.26 -8.66
N PHE A 358 16.68 12.98 -9.19
CA PHE A 358 15.44 13.62 -8.74
C PHE A 358 15.16 13.33 -7.26
N THR A 359 15.40 12.10 -6.81
CA THR A 359 15.17 11.65 -5.43
C THR A 359 16.16 12.29 -4.46
N GLU A 360 17.43 12.46 -4.84
CA GLU A 360 18.43 13.16 -4.02
C GLU A 360 18.06 14.63 -3.78
N VAL A 361 17.68 15.35 -4.85
CA VAL A 361 17.26 16.75 -4.74
C VAL A 361 15.95 16.86 -3.95
N PHE A 362 15.02 15.92 -4.15
CA PHE A 362 13.81 15.78 -3.34
C PHE A 362 14.14 15.67 -1.85
N TYR A 363 15.00 14.71 -1.46
CA TYR A 363 15.34 14.44 -0.06
C TYR A 363 15.93 15.66 0.63
N TYR A 364 16.89 16.33 -0.02
CA TYR A 364 17.48 17.55 0.52
C TYR A 364 16.43 18.64 0.73
N LEU A 365 15.55 18.84 -0.25
CA LEU A 365 14.52 19.87 -0.17
C LEU A 365 13.44 19.58 0.87
N THR A 366 13.08 18.32 1.11
CA THR A 366 12.08 17.97 2.14
C THR A 366 12.68 17.88 3.54
N SER A 367 13.98 17.56 3.67
CA SER A 367 14.65 17.55 4.99
C SER A 367 14.80 18.94 5.62
N MET A 368 14.78 19.99 4.79
CA MET A 368 14.82 21.39 5.22
C MET A 368 13.44 21.99 5.58
N LEU A 369 12.36 21.22 5.37
CA LEU A 369 10.96 21.68 5.45
C LEU A 369 10.21 21.03 6.60
#